data_AF-A0A2A9CRN0-F1
#
_entry.id   AF-A0A2A9CRN0-F1
#
_cell.length_a   1.000
_cell.length_b   1.000
_cell.length_c   1.000
_cell.angle_alpha   90.00
_cell.angle_beta   90.00
_cell.angle_gamma   90.00
#
_symmetry.space_group_name_H-M   'P 1'
#
loop_
_entity.id
_entity.type
_entity.pdbx_description
1 polymer ?
#
loop_
_entity_poly.entity_id
_entity_poly.type
_entity_poly.pdbx_seq_one_letter_code
_entity_poly.pdbx_strand_id
1 'polypeptide(L)'
;MPASSRSVRLTPGQLGYLMSAPYLDPALRSLVDESVSTQLHNSLSIGSDAAEDLRSALTLRLAAVGFDSSYALTAEGRLVEYLIDALAGS
;
A
#
# COMPACT_ATOMS: atom_id res chain seq x y z
N MET A 1 -14.29 -11.47 -16.58
CA MET A 1 -14.20 -11.79 -15.14
C MET A 1 -14.48 -10.50 -14.39
N PRO A 2 -15.44 -10.43 -13.45
CA PRO A 2 -15.52 -9.24 -12.60
C PRO A 2 -14.18 -9.13 -11.87
N ALA A 3 -13.45 -8.06 -12.12
CA ALA A 3 -12.23 -7.77 -11.37
C ALA A 3 -12.65 -7.63 -9.90
N SER A 4 -12.25 -8.59 -9.06
CA SER A 4 -12.56 -8.53 -7.63
C SER A 4 -11.85 -7.32 -7.06
N SER A 5 -12.58 -6.23 -6.87
CA SER A 5 -12.12 -5.02 -6.20
C SER A 5 -12.20 -5.25 -4.70
N ARG A 6 -11.07 -5.18 -4.01
CA ARG A 6 -11.00 -5.22 -2.55
C ARG A 6 -11.03 -3.81 -2.00
N SER A 7 -11.76 -3.62 -0.90
CA SER A 7 -11.74 -2.36 -0.15
C SER A 7 -10.88 -2.52 1.09
N VAL A 8 -9.80 -1.75 1.18
CA VAL A 8 -8.87 -1.76 2.31
C VAL A 8 -9.02 -0.45 3.07
N ARG A 9 -9.25 -0.53 4.39
CA ARG A 9 -9.26 0.68 5.23
C ARG A 9 -7.83 1.03 5.61
N LEU A 10 -7.40 2.21 5.21
CA LEU A 10 -6.09 2.76 5.53
C LEU A 10 -6.25 3.99 6.42
N THR A 11 -5.21 4.33 7.16
CA THR A 11 -5.16 5.62 7.87
C THR A 11 -4.69 6.73 6.92
N PRO A 12 -4.96 8.02 7.21
CA PRO A 12 -4.44 9.12 6.40
C PRO A 12 -2.91 9.10 6.25
N GLY A 13 -2.18 8.66 7.29
CA GLY A 13 -0.72 8.52 7.25
C GLY A 13 -0.25 7.42 6.29
N GLN A 14 -0.98 6.31 6.22
CA GLN A 14 -0.69 5.21 5.28
C GLN A 14 -0.98 5.60 3.84
N LEU A 15 -2.08 6.32 3.61
CA LEU A 15 -2.41 6.87 2.29
C LEU A 15 -1.37 7.89 1.85
N GLY A 16 -0.98 8.82 2.74
CA GLY A 16 0.09 9.78 2.47
C GLY A 16 1.43 9.11 2.16
N TYR A 17 1.75 8.00 2.85
CA TYR A 17 2.94 7.20 2.54
C TYR A 17 2.89 6.63 1.12
N LEU A 18 1.76 6.01 0.72
CA LEU A 18 1.58 5.48 -0.63
C LEU A 18 1.63 6.56 -1.71
N MET A 19 1.03 7.73 -1.47
CA MET A 19 1.05 8.85 -2.42
C MET A 19 2.45 9.44 -2.60
N SER A 20 3.25 9.46 -1.53
CA SER A 20 4.61 10.00 -1.54
C SER A 20 5.68 8.98 -1.94
N ALA A 21 5.33 7.70 -2.12
CA ALA A 21 6.26 6.63 -2.45
C ALA A 21 6.79 6.73 -3.90
N PRO A 22 8.04 7.15 -4.13
CA PRO A 22 8.57 7.32 -5.48
C PRO A 22 8.85 5.98 -6.19
N TYR A 23 8.88 4.89 -5.43
CA TYR A 23 9.10 3.53 -5.92
C TYR A 23 7.81 2.86 -6.43
N LEU A 24 6.65 3.46 -6.22
CA LEU A 24 5.39 2.95 -6.77
C LEU A 24 5.18 3.45 -8.19
N ASP A 25 4.60 2.58 -9.02
CA ASP A 25 4.19 2.93 -10.37
C ASP A 25 3.26 4.17 -10.33
N PRO A 26 3.47 5.18 -11.20
CA PRO A 26 2.57 6.32 -11.31
C PRO A 26 1.09 5.94 -11.43
N ALA A 27 0.77 4.86 -12.14
CA ALA A 27 -0.59 4.37 -12.29
C ALA A 27 -1.18 3.90 -10.95
N LEU A 28 -0.38 3.21 -10.12
CA LEU A 28 -0.81 2.79 -8.78
C LEU A 28 -1.01 3.99 -7.85
N ARG A 29 -0.16 5.02 -7.96
CA ARG A 29 -0.33 6.27 -7.18
C ARG A 29 -1.60 7.02 -7.57
N SER A 30 -1.93 7.07 -8.87
CA SER A 30 -3.18 7.66 -9.35
C SER A 30 -4.41 6.91 -8.82
N LEU A 31 -4.37 5.57 -8.76
CA LEU A 31 -5.46 4.77 -8.16
C LEU A 31 -5.67 5.07 -6.67
N VAL A 32 -4.58 5.25 -5.93
CA VAL A 32 -4.64 5.64 -4.51
C VAL A 32 -5.22 7.05 -4.37
N ASP A 33 -4.77 8.00 -5.18
CA ASP A 33 -5.23 9.39 -5.18
C ASP A 33 -6.74 9.50 -5.52
N GLU A 34 -7.18 8.79 -6.57
CA GLU A 34 -8.60 8.72 -6.94
C GLU A 34 -9.46 8.13 -5.83
N SER A 35 -8.97 7.11 -5.12
CA SER A 35 -9.69 6.49 -4.01
C SER A 35 -9.83 7.41 -2.80
N VAL A 36 -8.78 8.21 -2.51
CA VAL A 36 -8.82 9.24 -1.46
C VAL A 36 -9.81 10.35 -1.81
N SER A 37 -9.87 10.76 -3.09
CA SER A 37 -10.77 11.82 -3.53
C SER A 37 -12.25 11.38 -3.61
N THR A 38 -12.52 10.09 -3.78
CA THR A 38 -13.88 9.57 -4.03
C THR A 38 -14.56 8.94 -2.81
N GLN A 39 -13.83 8.51 -1.78
CA GLN A 39 -14.40 7.86 -0.60
C GLN A 39 -14.22 8.64 0.70
N LEU A 40 -15.34 8.93 1.37
CA LEU A 40 -15.42 9.69 2.62
C LEU A 40 -14.69 9.06 3.83
N HIS A 41 -14.19 7.83 3.79
CA HIS A 41 -13.82 7.06 4.99
C HIS A 41 -12.42 6.39 4.95
N ASN A 42 -11.43 6.96 4.27
CA ASN A 42 -10.07 6.38 4.14
C ASN A 42 -10.08 4.91 3.67
N SER A 43 -10.97 4.59 2.73
CA SER A 43 -11.07 3.27 2.13
C SER A 43 -10.44 3.35 0.75
N LEU A 44 -9.50 2.44 0.47
CA LEU A 44 -8.86 2.25 -0.81
C LEU A 44 -9.58 1.10 -1.52
N SER A 45 -10.27 1.38 -2.62
CA SER A 45 -10.85 0.35 -3.47
C SER A 45 -9.88 0.03 -4.60
N ILE A 46 -9.30 -1.16 -4.58
CA ILE A 46 -8.25 -1.55 -5.52
C ILE A 46 -8.58 -2.91 -6.15
N GLY A 47 -8.35 -3.04 -7.45
CA GLY A 47 -8.49 -4.31 -8.17
C GLY A 47 -7.45 -5.34 -7.70
N SER A 48 -7.78 -6.63 -7.84
CA SER A 48 -6.87 -7.72 -7.42
C SER A 48 -5.48 -7.62 -8.06
N ASP A 49 -5.39 -7.33 -9.35
CA ASP A 49 -4.10 -7.20 -10.06
C ASP A 49 -3.27 -6.04 -9.50
N ALA A 50 -3.90 -4.87 -9.34
CA ALA A 50 -3.25 -3.70 -8.77
C ALA A 50 -2.87 -3.90 -7.29
N ALA A 51 -3.65 -4.66 -6.52
CA ALA A 51 -3.33 -5.01 -5.14
C ALA A 51 -2.09 -5.90 -5.07
N GLU A 52 -1.97 -6.89 -5.97
CA GLU A 52 -0.78 -7.73 -6.07
C GLU A 52 0.46 -6.95 -6.50
N ASP A 53 0.32 -6.04 -7.49
CA ASP A 53 1.42 -5.17 -7.91
C ASP A 53 1.90 -4.27 -6.76
N LEU A 54 0.95 -3.69 -6.01
CA LEU A 54 1.24 -2.83 -4.87
C LEU A 54 1.87 -3.64 -3.72
N ARG A 55 1.40 -4.86 -3.47
CA ARG A 55 1.98 -5.81 -2.51
C ARG A 55 3.41 -6.19 -2.89
N SER A 56 3.65 -6.48 -4.17
CA SER A 56 4.98 -6.81 -4.69
C SER A 56 5.96 -5.64 -4.49
N ALA A 57 5.55 -4.42 -4.86
CA ALA A 57 6.36 -3.21 -4.67
C ALA A 57 6.66 -2.92 -3.19
N LEU A 58 5.67 -3.10 -2.31
CA LEU A 58 5.87 -2.95 -0.86
C LEU A 58 6.80 -4.04 -0.29
N THR A 59 6.71 -5.28 -0.77
CA THR A 59 7.61 -6.37 -0.34
C THR A 59 9.06 -6.05 -0.69
N LEU A 60 9.30 -5.51 -1.90
CA LEU A 60 10.63 -5.05 -2.31
C LEU A 60 11.11 -3.87 -1.46
N ARG A 61 10.22 -2.94 -1.11
CA ARG A 61 10.54 -1.82 -0.21
C ARG A 61 10.89 -2.31 1.18
N LEU A 62 10.13 -3.26 1.74
CA LEU A 62 10.38 -3.85 3.05
C LEU A 62 11.77 -4.51 3.11
N ALA A 63 12.15 -5.23 2.06
CA ALA A 63 13.49 -5.82 1.97
C ALA A 63 14.60 -4.76 1.89
N ALA A 64 14.34 -3.62 1.26
CA ALA A 64 15.34 -2.58 1.05
C ALA A 64 15.54 -1.65 2.27
N VAL A 65 14.47 -1.29 2.99
CA VAL A 65 14.51 -0.28 4.06
C VAL A 65 13.77 -0.68 5.33
N GLY A 66 13.14 -1.86 5.33
CA GLY A 66 12.31 -2.32 6.44
C GLY A 66 13.10 -2.72 7.68
N PHE A 67 14.40 -2.97 7.53
CA PHE A 67 15.28 -3.43 8.60
C PHE A 67 16.48 -2.51 8.76
N ASP A 68 16.86 -2.24 10.01
CA ASP A 68 18.12 -1.55 10.31
C ASP A 68 19.32 -2.51 10.31
N SER A 69 20.51 -1.99 10.62
CA SER A 69 21.75 -2.79 10.69
C SER A 69 21.73 -3.91 11.72
N SER A 70 20.77 -3.90 12.67
CA SER A 70 20.57 -4.94 13.68
C SER A 70 19.50 -5.96 13.28
N TYR A 71 18.99 -5.90 12.04
CA TYR A 71 17.84 -6.67 11.57
C TYR A 71 16.56 -6.40 12.38
N ALA A 72 16.46 -5.24 13.05
CA ALA A 72 15.25 -4.82 13.71
C ALA A 72 14.36 -4.04 12.74
N LEU A 73 13.05 -4.26 12.84
CA LEU A 73 12.08 -3.59 11.97
C LEU A 73 12.06 -2.09 12.25
N THR A 74 12.31 -1.29 11.20
CA THR A 74 12.29 0.17 11.28
C THR A 74 10.84 0.67 11.41
N ALA A 75 10.68 1.95 11.75
CA ALA A 75 9.35 2.57 11.75
C ALA A 75 8.70 2.52 10.36
N GLU A 76 9.50 2.69 9.31
CA GLU A 76 9.07 2.52 7.92
C GLU A 76 8.73 1.05 7.63
N GLY A 77 9.57 0.10 8.05
CA GLY A 77 9.32 -1.32 7.88
C GLY A 77 8.01 -1.79 8.50
N ARG A 78 7.70 -1.36 9.73
CA ARG A 78 6.41 -1.61 10.39
C ARG A 78 5.23 -1.11 9.56
N LEU A 79 5.35 0.09 8.98
CA LEU A 79 4.30 0.68 8.17
C LEU A 79 4.10 -0.10 6.87
N VAL A 80 5.20 -0.47 6.20
CA VAL A 80 5.18 -1.24 4.95
C VAL A 80 4.63 -2.64 5.16
N GLU A 81 5.05 -3.32 6.24
CA GLU A 81 4.53 -4.65 6.63
C GLU A 81 3.02 -4.60 6.86
N TYR A 82 2.54 -3.60 7.61
CA TYR A 82 1.09 -3.41 7.82
C TYR A 82 0.33 -3.21 6.50
N LEU A 83 0.89 -2.44 5.56
CA LEU A 83 0.27 -2.23 4.26
C LEU A 83 0.19 -3.54 3.45
N ILE A 84 1.24 -4.37 3.50
CA ILE A 84 1.26 -5.69 2.85
C ILE A 84 0.17 -6.58 3.43
N ASP A 85 0.05 -6.64 4.75
CA ASP A 85 -0.96 -7.46 5.44
C ASP A 85 -2.38 -6.97 5.12
N ALA A 86 -2.59 -5.65 5.11
CA ALA A 86 -3.87 -5.04 4.76
C ALA A 86 -4.27 -5.28 3.29
N LEU A 87 -3.30 -5.50 2.41
CA LEU A 87 -3.56 -5.87 1.01
C LEU A 87 -3.75 -7.39 0.85
N ALA A 88 -3.23 -8.20 1.78
CA ALA A 88 -3.33 -9.67 1.77
C ALA A 88 -4.68 -10.21 2.29
N GLY A 89 -5.32 -9.55 3.28
CA GLY A 89 -6.68 -9.87 3.78
C GLY A 89 -7.60 -8.63 3.71
N SER A 90 -8.90 -8.66 3.41
CA SER A 90 -9.98 -9.66 3.58
C SER A 90 -10.80 -9.91 2.31
#